data_AF-A0A109K4G3-F1
#
_entry.id   AF-A0A109K4G3-F1
#
_cell.length_a   1.000
_cell.length_b   1.000
_cell.length_c   1.000
_cell.angle_alpha   90.00
_cell.angle_beta   90.00
_cell.angle_gamma   90.00
#
_symmetry.space_group_name_H-M   'P 1'
#
loop_
_entity.id
_entity.type
_entity.pdbx_description
1 polymer ?
#
loop_
_entity_poly.entity_id
_entity_poly.type
_entity_poly.pdbx_seq_one_letter_code
_entity_poly.pdbx_strand_id
1 'polypeptide(L)' 'MIHKGIEFSVTQIVTGVWKWRFQIGDRVFTGKTEANLNLLAIRRVQLRIDRELKKIRPEQPRGRGNAD' A
#
# COMPACT_ATOMS: atom_id res chain seq x y z
N MET A 1 -0.26 -1.65 12.59
CA MET A 1 -0.86 -2.78 11.85
C MET A 1 0.19 -3.32 10.88
N ILE A 2 0.11 -4.59 10.46
CA ILE A 2 1.10 -5.22 9.56
C ILE A 2 0.40 -5.77 8.32
N HIS A 3 0.94 -5.51 7.12
CA HIS A 3 0.48 -6.08 5.85
C HIS A 3 1.68 -6.51 5.01
N LYS A 4 1.79 -7.81 4.69
CA LYS A 4 2.93 -8.38 3.92
C LYS A 4 4.31 -8.01 4.48
N GLY A 5 4.44 -8.01 5.81
CA GLY A 5 5.67 -7.64 6.51
C GLY A 5 5.95 -6.13 6.57
N ILE A 6 5.05 -5.29 6.05
CA ILE A 6 5.15 -3.84 6.14
C ILE A 6 4.31 -3.33 7.30
N GLU A 7 4.95 -2.63 8.22
CA GLU A 7 4.25 -1.89 9.27
C GLU A 7 3.61 -0.63 8.70
N PHE A 8 2.35 -0.42 9.08
CA PHE A 8 1.61 0.77 8.71
C PHE A 8 0.70 1.27 9.85
N SER A 9 0.42 2.57 9.78
CA SER A 9 -0.47 3.30 10.68
C SER A 9 -1.56 4.00 9.87
N VAL A 10 -2.76 4.06 10.45
CA VAL A 10 -3.91 4.80 9.93
C VAL A 10 -4.58 5.45 11.12
N THR A 11 -4.71 6.77 11.09
CA THR A 11 -5.22 7.59 12.19
C THR A 11 -6.27 8.54 11.65
N GLN A 12 -7.47 8.52 12.22
CA GLN A 12 -8.51 9.47 11.86
C GLN A 12 -8.11 10.86 12.35
N ILE A 13 -8.13 11.85 11.46
CA ILE A 13 -7.80 13.25 11.80
C ILE A 13 -9.05 14.12 11.92
N VAL A 14 -10.06 13.86 11.11
CA VAL A 14 -11.42 14.42 11.21
C VAL A 14 -12.40 13.34 10.74
N THR A 15 -13.69 13.53 11.00
CA THR A 15 -14.73 12.61 10.51
C THR A 15 -14.61 12.38 9.01
N GLY A 16 -14.47 11.12 8.61
CA GLY A 16 -14.29 10.76 7.21
C GLY A 16 -12.88 10.96 6.62
N VAL A 17 -11.88 11.46 7.35
CA VAL A 17 -10.52 11.66 6.82
C VAL A 17 -9.46 11.01 7.71
N TRP A 18 -8.58 10.25 7.07
CA TRP A 18 -7.56 9.42 7.73
C TRP A 18 -6.17 9.77 7.22
N LYS A 19 -5.25 10.09 8.13
CA LYS A 19 -3.82 10.17 7.83
C LYS A 19 -3.22 8.77 7.93
N TRP A 20 -2.29 8.44 7.04
CA TRP A 20 -1.62 7.15 7.04
C TRP A 20 -0.12 7.29 6.79
N ARG A 21 0.64 6.31 7.26
CA ARG A 21 2.09 6.19 7.05
C ARG A 21 2.50 4.72 7.01
N PHE A 22 3.43 4.39 6.12
CA PHE A 22 4.15 3.11 6.09
C PHE A 22 5.58 3.31 5.58
N GLN A 23 6.42 2.30 5.70
CA GLN A 23 7.81 2.33 5.23
C GLN A 23 8.16 1.06 4.48
N ILE A 24 8.89 1.17 3.37
CA ILE A 24 9.44 0.03 2.62
C ILE A 24 10.93 0.31 2.38
N GLY A 25 11.80 -0.50 2.99
CA GLY A 25 13.24 -0.21 3.05
C GLY A 25 13.46 1.17 3.69
N ASP A 26 14.19 2.03 3.00
CA ASP A 26 14.48 3.41 3.46
C ASP A 26 13.42 4.44 3.03
N ARG A 27 12.41 4.01 2.27
CA ARG A 27 11.38 4.91 1.73
C ARG A 27 10.18 4.98 2.66
N VAL A 28 9.90 6.17 3.17
CA VAL A 28 8.71 6.46 3.98
C VAL A 28 7.61 7.01 3.08
N PHE A 29 6.44 6.38 3.13
CA PHE A 29 5.24 6.81 2.42
C PHE A 29 4.23 7.36 3.42
N THR A 30 3.66 8.53 3.13
CA THR A 30 2.63 9.16 3.95
C THR A 30 1.54 9.75 3.09
N GLY A 31 0.37 9.98 3.68
CA GLY A 31 -0.71 10.69 3.00
C GLY A 31 -2.00 10.73 3.79
N LYS A 32 -3.07 11.11 3.10
CA LYS A 32 -4.44 11.11 3.62
C LYS A 32 -5.35 10.28 2.72
N THR A 33 -6.47 9.80 3.25
CA THR A 33 -7.57 9.24 2.48
C THR A 33 -8.90 9.61 3.11
N GLU A 34 -9.92 9.84 2.29
CA GLU A 34 -11.28 10.07 2.74
C GLU A 34 -12.05 8.75 2.77
N ALA A 35 -12.55 8.33 3.93
CA ALA A 35 -13.36 7.14 4.07
C ALA A 35 -14.26 7.27 5.30
N ASN A 36 -15.56 7.05 5.12
CA ASN A 36 -16.53 7.07 6.21
C ASN A 36 -16.40 5.84 7.14
N LEU A 37 -15.77 4.76 6.67
CA LEU A 37 -15.56 3.54 7.43
C LEU A 37 -14.07 3.32 7.70
N ASN A 38 -13.73 2.97 8.94
CA ASN A 38 -12.35 2.64 9.34
C ASN A 38 -11.76 1.51 8.47
N LEU A 39 -12.53 0.42 8.29
CA LEU A 39 -12.09 -0.72 7.48
C LEU A 39 -11.75 -0.32 6.03
N LEU A 40 -12.49 0.64 5.46
CA LEU A 40 -12.22 1.16 4.12
C LEU A 40 -10.92 1.97 4.07
N ALA A 41 -10.65 2.78 5.10
CA ALA A 41 -9.38 3.50 5.22
C ALA A 41 -8.20 2.52 5.27
N ILE A 42 -8.29 1.48 6.10
CA ILE A 42 -7.28 0.41 6.21
C ILE A 42 -7.08 -0.28 4.86
N ARG A 43 -8.16 -0.70 4.19
CA ARG A 43 -8.09 -1.39 2.90
C ARG A 43 -7.39 -0.56 1.82
N ARG A 44 -7.64 0.75 1.80
CA ARG A 44 -6.99 1.68 0.85
C ARG A 44 -5.51 1.87 1.12
N VAL A 45 -5.04 1.70 2.35
CA VAL A 45 -3.61 1.73 2.68
C VAL A 45 -2.96 0.40 2.30
N GLN A 46 -3.61 -0.74 2.56
CA GLN A 46 -3.14 -2.06 2.09
C GLN A 46 -2.95 -2.08 0.55
N LEU A 47 -3.94 -1.57 -0.20
CA LEU A 47 -3.83 -1.47 -1.66
C LEU A 47 -2.69 -0.56 -2.14
N ARG A 48 -2.35 0.49 -1.38
CA ARG A 48 -1.19 1.34 -1.69
C ARG A 48 0.12 0.58 -1.45
N ILE A 49 0.22 -0.15 -0.34
CA ILE A 49 1.38 -1.02 -0.05
C ILE A 49 1.56 -2.04 -1.18
N ASP A 50 0.48 -2.71 -1.61
CA ASP A 50 0.53 -3.68 -2.70
C ASP A 50 1.05 -3.07 -4.00
N ARG A 51 0.63 -1.84 -4.34
CA ARG A 51 1.12 -1.11 -5.52
C ARG A 51 2.60 -0.77 -5.43
N GLU A 52 3.07 -0.29 -4.29
CA GLU A 52 4.50 0.03 -4.10
C GLU A 52 5.37 -1.23 -4.12
N LEU A 53 4.90 -2.33 -3.50
CA LEU A 53 5.59 -3.63 -3.60
C LEU A 53 5.65 -4.15 -5.03
N LYS A 54 4.59 -3.97 -5.85
CA LYS A 54 4.61 -4.33 -7.27
C LYS A 54 5.60 -3.50 -8.08
N LYS A 55 5.83 -2.23 -7.73
CA LYS A 55 6.85 -1.40 -8.40
C LYS A 55 8.27 -1.85 -8.07
N ILE A 56 8.50 -2.33 -6.85
CA ILE A 56 9.83 -2.79 -6.38
C ILE A 56 10.15 -4.19 -6.90
N ARG A 57 9.14 -5.02 -7.13
CA ARG A 57 9.27 -6.29 -7.85
C ARG A 57 8.93 -6.05 -9.33
N PRO A 58 9.86 -5.53 -10.16
CA PRO A 58 9.60 -5.48 -11.59
C PRO A 58 9.20 -6.88 -12.01
N GLU A 59 8.04 -6.96 -12.66
CA GLU A 59 7.53 -8.19 -13.23
C GLU A 59 8.64 -8.73 -14.12
N GLN A 60 9.29 -9.82 -13.69
CA GLN A 60 10.18 -10.58 -14.55
C GLN A 60 9.38 -10.81 -15.83
N PRO A 61 9.82 -10.31 -17.00
CA PRO A 61 9.04 -10.42 -18.21
C PRO A 61 8.73 -11.90 -18.37
N ARG A 62 7.43 -12.24 -18.32
CA ARG A 62 6.99 -13.62 -18.55
C ARG A 62 7.66 -14.04 -19.84
N GLY A 63 8.52 -15.05 -19.74
CA GLY A 63 9.37 -15.48 -20.83
C GLY A 63 8.57 -15.53 -22.12
N ARG A 64 9.03 -14.76 -23.10
CA ARG A 64 8.79 -15.09 -24.51
C ARG A 64 9.52 -16.41 -24.74
N GLY A 65 8.88 -17.52 -24.38
CA GLY A 65 9.38 -18.87 -24.57
C GLY A 65 8.76 -19.45 -25.84
N ASN A 66 9.60 -19.52 -26.87
CA ASN A 66 9.55 -20.29 -28.11
C ASN A 66 8.19 -20.73 -28.68
N ALA A 67 7.90 -20.17 -29.86
CA ALA A 67 7.28 -20.94 -30.92
C ALA A 67 8.35 -21.90 -31.49
N ASP A 68 8.06 -23.20 -31.46
CA ASP A 68 8.60 -24.23 -32.35
C ASP A 68 7.38 -24.81 -33.10
#